data_AF-A0A975C8Z6-F1
#
_entry.id   AF-A0A975C8Z6-F1
#
_cell.length_a   1.000
_cell.length_b   1.000
_cell.length_c   1.000
_cell.angle_alpha   90.00
_cell.angle_beta   90.00
_cell.angle_gamma   90.00
#
_symmetry.space_group_name_H-M   'P 1'
#
loop_
_entity.id
_entity.type
_entity.pdbx_description
1 polymer ?
#
loop_
_entity_poly.entity_id
_entity_poly.type
_entity_poly.pdbx_seq_one_letter_code
_entity_poly.pdbx_strand_id
1 'polypeptide(L)'
;MVSGTFKAEYDDDAARQVVSKVDNITSKIAGSSSGEWEQIFYDASVIDRGQKVRIQIEGIFSLNNISTEKAFIIEFSCDERGKIN
;
A
#
# COMPACT_ATOMS: atom_id res chain seq x y z
N MET A 1 -4.74 2.82 -8.75
CA MET A 1 -5.50 2.42 -7.54
C MET A 1 -4.72 1.29 -6.88
N VAL A 2 -4.48 1.42 -5.59
CA VAL A 2 -3.82 0.39 -4.76
C VAL A 2 -4.85 -0.18 -3.81
N SER A 3 -4.79 -1.48 -3.58
CA SER A 3 -5.69 -2.21 -2.69
C SER A 3 -4.89 -3.22 -1.89
N GLY A 4 -5.31 -3.47 -0.65
CA GLY A 4 -4.61 -4.37 0.25
C GLY A 4 -5.45 -4.68 1.47
N THR A 5 -4.95 -5.59 2.30
CA THR A 5 -5.57 -5.96 3.56
C THR A 5 -4.66 -5.56 4.71
N PHE A 6 -5.25 -5.10 5.81
CA PHE A 6 -4.51 -4.82 7.03
C PHE A 6 -5.24 -5.39 8.23
N LYS A 7 -4.48 -5.70 9.28
CA LYS A 7 -5.00 -6.08 10.59
C LYS A 7 -4.67 -4.96 11.57
N ALA A 8 -5.70 -4.52 12.29
CA ALA A 8 -5.56 -3.65 13.44
C ALA A 8 -5.76 -4.46 14.73
N GLU A 9 -5.03 -4.08 15.78
CA GLU A 9 -5.21 -4.61 17.13
C GLU A 9 -4.95 -3.53 18.17
N TYR A 10 -5.52 -3.71 19.35
CA TYR A 10 -5.31 -2.79 20.46
C TYR A 10 -3.94 -3.06 21.08
N ASP A 11 -3.14 -2.01 21.24
CA ASP A 11 -1.85 -2.03 21.92
C ASP A 11 -2.04 -1.37 23.30
N ASP A 12 -1.87 -2.16 24.36
CA ASP A 12 -2.06 -1.71 25.75
C ASP A 12 -0.99 -0.68 26.16
N ASP A 13 0.25 -0.81 25.68
CA ASP A 13 1.37 0.09 26.01
C ASP A 13 1.17 1.48 25.38
N ALA A 14 0.60 1.51 24.17
CA ALA A 14 0.27 2.73 23.44
C ALA A 14 -1.16 3.25 23.74
N ALA A 15 -1.96 2.47 24.48
CA ALA A 15 -3.36 2.72 24.80
C ALA A 15 -4.23 3.11 23.59
N ARG A 16 -4.03 2.44 22.44
CA ARG A 16 -4.74 2.75 21.18
C ARG A 16 -4.75 1.56 20.21
N GLN A 17 -5.51 1.69 19.13
CA GLN A 17 -5.43 0.76 17.99
C GLN A 17 -4.15 1.01 17.19
N VAL A 18 -3.49 -0.07 16.76
CA VAL A 18 -2.30 -0.04 15.90
C VAL A 18 -2.46 -1.03 14.75
N VAL A 19 -1.83 -0.75 13.61
CA VAL A 19 -1.71 -1.73 12.54
C VAL A 19 -0.64 -2.74 12.94
N SER A 20 -0.97 -4.03 12.95
CA SER A 20 -0.03 -5.10 13.27
C SER A 20 0.43 -5.89 12.06
N LYS A 21 -0.36 -5.89 10.98
CA LYS A 21 -0.02 -6.58 9.74
C LYS A 21 -0.60 -5.86 8.53
N VAL A 22 0.15 -5.87 7.43
CA VAL A 22 -0.31 -5.49 6.08
C VAL A 22 0.10 -6.58 5.11
N ASP A 23 -0.80 -6.94 4.20
CA ASP A 23 -0.61 -8.05 3.27
C ASP A 23 -1.52 -7.93 2.04
N ASN A 24 -1.29 -8.77 1.04
CA ASN A 24 -2.09 -8.88 -0.19
C ASN A 24 -2.18 -7.56 -0.98
N ILE A 25 -1.06 -6.85 -1.09
CA ILE A 25 -1.01 -5.59 -1.85
C ILE A 25 -1.11 -5.88 -3.34
N THR A 26 -2.07 -5.22 -3.97
CA THR A 26 -2.28 -5.24 -5.41
C THR A 26 -2.46 -3.82 -5.93
N SER A 27 -2.13 -3.61 -7.19
CA SER A 27 -2.25 -2.32 -7.85
C SER A 27 -2.77 -2.49 -9.27
N LYS A 28 -3.52 -1.49 -9.70
CA LYS A 28 -4.06 -1.37 -11.06
C LYS A 28 -4.10 0.09 -11.47
N ILE A 29 -4.18 0.33 -12.77
CA ILE A 29 -4.45 1.68 -13.29
C ILE A 29 -5.75 2.23 -12.70
N ALA A 30 -5.74 3.51 -12.32
CA ALA A 30 -6.94 4.20 -11.87
C ALA A 30 -7.66 4.83 -13.07
N GLY A 31 -8.99 4.70 -13.13
CA GLY A 31 -9.82 5.34 -14.15
C GLY A 31 -9.63 4.78 -15.57
N SER A 32 -10.10 5.54 -16.54
CA SER A 32 -10.14 5.17 -17.97
C SER A 32 -8.82 5.49 -18.68
N SER A 33 -7.69 4.92 -18.23
CA SER A 33 -6.42 5.08 -18.95
C SER A 33 -6.28 4.03 -20.06
N SER A 34 -5.66 4.41 -21.17
CA SER A 34 -5.42 3.56 -22.34
C SER A 34 -4.18 2.66 -22.25
N GLY A 35 -3.49 2.64 -21.11
CA GLY A 35 -2.32 1.78 -20.88
C GLY A 35 -2.64 0.51 -20.11
N GLU A 36 -1.67 -0.40 -20.07
CA GLU A 36 -1.68 -1.61 -19.26
C GLU A 36 -0.68 -1.50 -18.11
N TRP A 37 -1.00 -2.13 -16.98
CA TRP A 37 -0.16 -2.17 -15.79
C TRP A 37 -0.08 -3.58 -15.27
N GLU A 38 1.16 -4.04 -15.07
CA GLU A 38 1.47 -5.30 -14.41
C GLU A 38 2.30 -5.00 -13.16
N GLN A 39 1.74 -5.31 -11.99
CA GLN A 39 2.51 -5.28 -10.75
C GLN A 39 3.45 -6.50 -10.72
N ILE A 40 4.74 -6.26 -10.54
CA ILE A 40 5.76 -7.31 -10.47
C ILE A 40 6.24 -7.56 -9.04
N PHE A 41 6.17 -6.55 -8.18
CA PHE A 41 6.65 -6.61 -6.82
C PHE A 41 5.89 -5.68 -5.90
N TYR A 42 5.80 -6.07 -4.62
CA TYR A 42 5.48 -5.15 -3.54
C TYR A 42 6.30 -5.50 -2.30
N ASP A 43 6.58 -4.48 -1.51
CA ASP A 43 7.02 -4.61 -0.12
C ASP A 43 6.13 -3.74 0.76
N ALA A 44 5.78 -4.24 1.94
CA ALA A 44 4.94 -3.53 2.87
C ALA A 44 5.47 -3.68 4.30
N SER A 45 5.60 -2.55 4.98
CA SER A 45 6.08 -2.49 6.35
C SER A 45 5.18 -1.62 7.21
N VAL A 46 5.01 -2.06 8.46
CA VAL A 46 4.40 -1.28 9.53
C VAL A 46 5.51 -0.50 10.23
N ILE A 47 5.36 0.81 10.31
CA ILE A 47 6.34 1.73 10.90
C ILE A 47 5.67 2.63 11.94
N ASP A 48 6.47 3.44 12.63
CA ASP A 48 5.98 4.44 13.61
C ASP A 48 5.12 3.83 14.74
N ARG A 49 5.57 2.69 15.28
CA ARG A 49 4.85 1.88 16.29
C ARG A 49 3.41 1.57 15.87
N GLY A 50 3.23 1.14 14.63
CA GLY A 50 1.92 0.74 14.11
C GLY A 50 1.00 1.88 13.68
N GLN A 51 1.48 3.13 13.69
CA GLN A 51 0.72 4.29 13.23
C GLN A 51 0.80 4.49 11.71
N LYS A 52 1.79 3.91 11.04
CA LYS A 52 2.00 4.13 9.61
C LYS A 52 2.28 2.83 8.88
N VAL A 53 1.79 2.77 7.66
CA VAL A 53 2.06 1.68 6.72
C VAL A 53 2.80 2.28 5.54
N ARG A 54 3.97 1.73 5.24
CA ARG A 54 4.74 2.07 4.04
C ARG A 54 4.66 0.92 3.05
N ILE A 55 4.25 1.23 1.83
CA ILE A 55 4.09 0.28 0.74
C ILE A 55 4.94 0.73 -0.43
N GLN A 56 5.88 -0.11 -0.84
CA GLN A 56 6.60 0.03 -2.11
C GLN A 56 5.94 -0.89 -3.13
N ILE A 57 5.67 -0.36 -4.31
CA ILE A 57 5.12 -1.12 -5.43
C ILE A 57 5.99 -0.88 -6.64
N GLU A 58 6.30 -1.96 -7.33
CA GLU A 58 6.99 -1.93 -8.60
C GLU A 58 6.19 -2.68 -9.65
N GLY A 59 6.31 -2.24 -10.89
CA GLY A 59 5.61 -2.86 -12.00
C GLY A 59 5.99 -2.24 -13.33
N ILE A 60 5.39 -2.81 -14.38
CA ILE A 60 5.63 -2.42 -15.76
C ILE A 60 4.38 -1.72 -16.26
N PHE A 61 4.56 -0.49 -16.73
CA PHE A 61 3.52 0.23 -17.46
C PHE A 61 3.78 0.11 -18.95
N SER A 62 2.76 -0.27 -19.72
CA SER A 62 2.84 -0.45 -21.16
C SER A 62 1.81 0.42 -21.87
N LEU A 63 2.24 1.18 -22.89
CA LEU A 63 1.36 1.99 -23.73
C LEU A 63 1.95 2.06 -25.14
N ASN A 64 1.13 1.80 -26.17
CA ASN A 64 1.56 1.84 -27.57
C ASN A 64 2.84 1.04 -27.85
N ASN A 65 2.92 -0.19 -27.31
CA ASN A 65 4.08 -1.10 -27.39
C ASN A 65 5.38 -0.57 -26.74
N ILE A 66 5.32 0.49 -25.95
CA ILE A 66 6.43 0.98 -25.14
C ILE A 66 6.17 0.58 -23.69
N SER A 67 7.12 -0.15 -23.11
CA SER A 67 7.07 -0.57 -21.71
C SER A 67 8.11 0.16 -20.89
N THR A 68 7.77 0.49 -19.64
CA THR A 68 8.69 1.16 -18.72
C THR A 68 8.44 0.65 -17.30
N GLU A 69 9.53 0.33 -16.61
CA GLU A 69 9.48 0.02 -15.18
C GLU A 69 9.13 1.28 -14.38
N LYS A 70 8.24 1.11 -13.41
CA LYS A 70 7.85 2.15 -12.46
C LYS A 70 7.93 1.59 -11.06
N ALA A 71 8.50 2.38 -10.17
CA ALA A 71 8.51 2.15 -8.74
C ALA A 71 7.87 3.36 -8.05
N PHE A 72 7.00 3.13 -7.07
CA PHE A 72 6.44 4.18 -6.24
C PHE A 72 6.23 3.70 -4.81
N ILE A 73 6.25 4.67 -3.90
CA ILE A 73 6.06 4.44 -2.47
C ILE A 73 4.80 5.19 -2.04
N ILE A 74 3.97 4.51 -1.27
CA ILE A 74 2.78 5.08 -0.64
C ILE A 74 2.91 4.90 0.86
N GLU A 75 2.64 5.97 1.59
CA GLU A 75 2.56 5.94 3.04
C GLU A 75 1.15 6.29 3.48
N PHE A 76 0.60 5.44 4.32
CA PHE A 76 -0.73 5.60 4.91
C PHE A 76 -0.57 5.80 6.41
N SER A 77 -1.40 6.68 6.99
CA SER A 77 -1.42 6.89 8.43
C SER A 77 -2.68 6.30 9.03
N CYS A 78 -2.54 5.66 10.17
CA CYS A 78 -3.62 5.12 10.97
C CYS A 78 -3.93 6.09 12.11
N ASP A 79 -5.19 6.49 12.26
CA ASP A 79 -5.62 7.30 13.40
C ASP A 79 -5.72 6.46 14.69
N GLU A 80 -5.96 7.15 15.80
CA GLU A 80 -6.09 6.54 17.14
C GLU A 80 -7.18 5.44 17.24
N ARG A 81 -8.12 5.40 16.27
CA ARG A 81 -9.23 4.45 16.21
C ARG A 81 -8.96 3.29 15.25
N GLY A 82 -7.77 3.21 14.66
CA GLY A 82 -7.42 2.14 13.74
C GLY A 82 -7.85 2.42 12.30
N LYS A 83 -8.31 3.64 11.97
CA LYS A 83 -8.75 3.98 10.61
C LYS A 83 -7.57 4.50 9.79
N ILE A 84 -7.40 3.93 8.60
CA ILE A 84 -6.41 4.39 7.64
C ILE A 84 -6.92 5.64 6.90
N ASN A 85 -6.10 6.69 6.85
CA ASN A 85 -6.29 7.92 6.07
C ASN A 85 -5.13 8.14 5.09
#